data_AF-A0A6A6JSN4-F1
#
_entry.id   AF-A0A6A6JSN4-F1
#
_cell.length_a   1.000
_cell.length_b   1.000
_cell.length_c   1.000
_cell.angle_alpha   90.00
_cell.angle_beta   90.00
_cell.angle_gamma   90.00
#
_symmetry.space_group_name_H-M   'P 1'
#
loop_
_entity.id
_entity.type
_entity.pdbx_description
1 polymer ?
#
loop_
_entity_poly.entity_id
_entity_poly.type
_entity_poly.pdbx_seq_one_letter_code
_entity_poly.pdbx_strand_id
1 'polypeptide(L)'
;MGILGLVQASKLAASYDIDAAELTLLAEGTVLQATSGYEFRPVSGKALSYSLEAWIEPLTGQKTPYSYTQSFQLSQFPPPREVFVKDANHPEGVPVKVQLGGFIGPQPPPPLTADGTAGKPAAQLQNEVLAPPQDVLNVLYGEPFNIKESAETPKFGSVEIKFDPRFLVLSTAGVNDGDIVWKFDSLQTGTTQVIVSVYGGIATYVRTIVYTVRVFILPLEPGPVINADGTPQSDRPKSKSHGPGVIGFLGRAEIARRKVLEKYPSAVLYYVRAWTRSPRGVHSPYELTHMEVVFRLKDGVATITSTGYDDFGPIEVRQGQIVGNSNTDWPPTMDAAAADAILREQGHRGNYYALTLRKPISPGVDEDYYVFGMVHGPEVSIGTKGHKVAF
;
A
#
# COMPACT_ATOMS: atom_id res chain seq x y z
N MET A 1 -5.08 -1.15 8.03
CA MET A 1 -3.95 -1.33 8.97
C MET A 1 -3.85 -2.81 9.28
N GLY A 2 -2.95 -3.54 8.63
CA GLY A 2 -2.68 -4.93 8.99
C GLY A 2 -1.81 -4.99 10.24
N ILE A 3 -2.26 -5.67 11.29
CA ILE A 3 -1.46 -6.00 12.48
C ILE A 3 -1.15 -7.49 12.39
N LEU A 4 0.13 -7.87 12.54
CA LEU A 4 0.47 -9.29 12.59
C LEU A 4 -0.07 -9.87 13.91
N GLY A 5 -0.85 -10.94 13.82
CA GLY A 5 -1.41 -11.59 14.99
C GLY A 5 -1.82 -13.02 14.74
N LEU A 6 -2.21 -13.71 15.80
CA LEU A 6 -2.75 -15.08 15.71
C LEU A 6 -4.09 -15.07 14.98
N VAL A 7 -4.30 -16.07 14.13
CA VAL A 7 -5.53 -16.26 13.36
C VAL A 7 -6.40 -17.33 14.00
N GLN A 8 -7.72 -17.16 13.97
CA GLN A 8 -8.65 -18.18 14.43
C GLN A 8 -8.75 -19.34 13.42
N ALA A 9 -8.42 -20.55 13.85
CA ALA A 9 -8.73 -21.78 13.11
C ALA A 9 -9.97 -22.48 13.71
N SER A 10 -10.89 -22.93 12.86
CA SER A 10 -12.00 -23.81 13.24
C SER A 10 -11.70 -25.28 12.98
N LYS A 11 -10.71 -25.57 12.14
CA LYS A 11 -10.19 -26.93 11.94
C LYS A 11 -8.69 -26.90 11.74
N LEU A 12 -8.02 -27.93 12.26
CA LEU A 12 -6.59 -28.11 12.14
C LEU A 12 -6.28 -29.55 11.73
N ALA A 13 -5.25 -29.72 10.93
CA ALA A 13 -4.76 -31.03 10.52
C ALA A 13 -3.24 -31.01 10.39
N ALA A 14 -2.62 -32.17 10.65
CA ALA A 14 -1.21 -32.39 10.43
C ALA A 14 -1.02 -33.74 9.74
N SER A 15 -0.20 -33.77 8.69
CA SER A 15 0.20 -35.01 8.03
C SER A 15 1.72 -35.05 7.87
N TYR A 16 2.30 -36.25 7.87
CA TYR A 16 3.72 -36.44 7.69
C TYR A 16 3.97 -37.46 6.57
N ASP A 17 4.75 -37.04 5.59
CA ASP A 17 5.26 -37.88 4.52
C ASP A 17 6.64 -38.43 4.94
N ILE A 18 6.72 -39.75 5.08
CA ILE A 18 7.94 -40.44 5.51
C ILE A 18 9.01 -40.40 4.43
N ASP A 19 8.61 -40.53 3.17
CA ASP A 19 9.54 -40.61 2.04
C ASP A 19 10.15 -39.23 1.75
N ALA A 20 9.33 -38.17 1.87
CA ALA A 20 9.77 -36.79 1.71
C ALA A 20 10.34 -36.15 2.99
N ALA A 21 10.26 -36.83 4.14
CA ALA A 21 10.59 -36.29 5.46
C ALA A 21 9.92 -34.91 5.72
N GLU A 22 8.64 -34.79 5.36
CA GLU A 22 7.92 -33.53 5.31
C GLU A 22 6.67 -33.56 6.20
N LEU A 23 6.53 -32.57 7.09
CA LEU A 23 5.31 -32.32 7.85
C LEU A 23 4.49 -31.26 7.15
N THR A 24 3.24 -31.57 6.81
CA THR A 24 2.28 -30.60 6.28
C THR A 24 1.23 -30.25 7.33
N LEU A 25 1.06 -28.96 7.59
CA LEU A 25 0.01 -28.41 8.44
C LEU A 25 -1.08 -27.77 7.59
N LEU A 26 -2.33 -27.97 7.98
CA LEU A 26 -3.49 -27.34 7.36
C LEU A 26 -4.38 -26.68 8.41
N ALA A 27 -4.81 -25.46 8.13
CA ALA A 27 -5.79 -24.71 8.92
C ALA A 27 -6.97 -24.29 8.04
N GLU A 28 -8.18 -24.46 8.56
CA GLU A 28 -9.40 -23.87 8.00
C GLU A 28 -10.07 -23.01 9.06
N GLY A 29 -10.72 -21.94 8.64
CA GLY A 29 -11.41 -21.05 9.57
C GLY A 29 -12.22 -19.98 8.87
N THR A 30 -12.57 -18.96 9.64
CA THR A 30 -13.28 -17.79 9.14
C THR A 30 -12.65 -16.54 9.75
N VAL A 31 -12.30 -15.59 8.89
CA VAL A 31 -11.53 -14.39 9.22
C VAL A 31 -12.18 -13.17 8.61
N LEU A 32 -11.74 -11.97 8.97
CA LEU A 32 -12.16 -10.76 8.29
C LEU A 32 -11.63 -10.76 6.85
N GLN A 33 -12.44 -10.30 5.89
CA GLN A 33 -12.16 -10.37 4.44
C GLN A 33 -10.79 -9.84 4.01
N ALA A 34 -10.22 -8.90 4.76
CA ALA A 34 -8.94 -8.28 4.45
C ALA A 34 -7.73 -8.94 5.17
N THR A 35 -7.93 -10.10 5.82
CA THR A 35 -6.84 -10.86 6.46
C THR A 35 -6.00 -11.57 5.40
N SER A 36 -4.68 -11.43 5.48
CA SER A 36 -3.76 -11.96 4.45
C SER A 36 -2.41 -12.39 5.03
N GLY A 37 -1.58 -13.07 4.23
CA GLY A 37 -0.25 -13.49 4.66
C GLY A 37 -0.27 -14.55 5.77
N TYR A 38 -1.16 -15.53 5.65
CA TYR A 38 -1.20 -16.67 6.56
C TYR A 38 0.14 -17.42 6.55
N GLU A 39 0.63 -17.78 7.72
CA GLU A 39 1.75 -18.70 7.88
C GLU A 39 1.60 -19.54 9.16
N PHE A 40 2.20 -20.71 9.14
CA PHE A 40 2.57 -21.46 10.33
C PHE A 40 4.04 -21.16 10.68
N ARG A 41 4.27 -20.53 11.83
CA ARG A 41 5.61 -20.20 12.30
C ARG A 41 6.10 -21.21 13.33
N PRO A 42 7.25 -21.88 13.14
CA PRO A 42 7.83 -22.74 14.17
C PRO A 42 8.11 -21.95 15.45
N VAL A 43 7.68 -22.49 16.60
CA VAL A 43 7.92 -21.91 17.92
C VAL A 43 8.96 -22.75 18.63
N SER A 44 10.04 -22.11 19.10
CA SER A 44 11.06 -22.78 19.91
C SER A 44 10.48 -23.23 21.24
N GLY A 45 10.70 -24.49 21.60
CA GLY A 45 10.18 -25.08 22.83
C GLY A 45 10.54 -26.55 22.96
N LYS A 46 10.07 -27.20 24.04
CA LYS A 46 10.29 -28.64 24.27
C LYS A 46 9.47 -29.54 23.33
N ALA A 47 8.35 -29.03 22.81
CA ALA A 47 7.45 -29.75 21.91
C ALA A 47 7.45 -29.09 20.52
N LEU A 48 7.26 -29.91 19.48
CA LEU A 48 7.15 -29.44 18.10
C LEU A 48 5.89 -28.58 17.96
N SER A 49 6.08 -27.26 17.92
CA SER A 49 5.01 -26.27 18.06
C SER A 49 5.04 -25.25 16.93
N TYR A 50 3.87 -24.80 16.49
CA TYR A 50 3.70 -23.81 15.44
C TYR A 50 2.66 -22.77 15.86
N SER A 51 2.85 -21.51 15.45
CA SER A 51 1.84 -20.45 15.60
C SER A 51 1.22 -20.13 14.24
N LEU A 52 -0.10 -20.11 14.15
CA LEU A 52 -0.82 -19.67 12.96
C LEU A 52 -0.99 -18.15 13.01
N GLU A 53 -0.20 -17.44 12.20
CA GLU A 53 -0.12 -15.98 12.15
C GLU A 53 -0.65 -15.45 10.80
N ALA A 54 -1.21 -14.23 10.79
CA ALA A 54 -1.52 -13.48 9.58
C ALA A 54 -1.59 -11.97 9.85
N TRP A 55 -1.59 -11.17 8.79
CA TRP A 55 -1.87 -9.73 8.84
C TRP A 55 -3.37 -9.50 8.94
N ILE A 56 -3.84 -9.05 10.11
CA ILE A 56 -5.24 -8.82 10.44
C ILE A 56 -5.55 -7.34 10.32
N GLU A 57 -6.50 -6.98 9.45
CA GLU A 57 -6.97 -5.59 9.32
C GLU A 57 -8.00 -5.21 10.42
N PRO A 58 -8.26 -3.91 10.65
CA PRO A 58 -9.15 -3.47 11.72
C PRO A 58 -10.56 -4.02 11.53
N LEU A 59 -11.27 -4.19 12.64
CA LEU A 59 -12.47 -5.02 12.86
C LEU A 59 -13.72 -4.74 11.99
N THR A 60 -13.64 -3.90 10.97
CA THR A 60 -14.76 -3.58 10.08
C THR A 60 -14.70 -4.46 8.84
N GLY A 61 -15.62 -5.41 8.70
CA GLY A 61 -15.72 -6.17 7.45
C GLY A 61 -16.58 -7.41 7.53
N GLN A 62 -16.89 -7.96 6.35
CA GLN A 62 -17.51 -9.27 6.24
C GLN A 62 -16.51 -10.36 6.61
N LYS A 63 -17.03 -11.46 7.16
CA LYS A 63 -16.26 -12.65 7.46
C LYS A 63 -16.19 -13.54 6.23
N THR A 64 -15.00 -14.00 5.86
CA THR A 64 -14.77 -14.92 4.73
C THR A 64 -14.09 -16.21 5.22
N PRO A 65 -14.46 -17.37 4.66
CA PRO A 65 -13.76 -18.61 4.95
C PRO A 65 -12.34 -18.57 4.38
N TYR A 66 -11.39 -19.23 5.05
CA TYR A 66 -10.04 -19.46 4.52
C TYR A 66 -9.62 -20.91 4.70
N SER A 67 -8.69 -21.36 3.85
CA SER A 67 -7.99 -22.63 3.94
C SER A 67 -6.52 -22.38 3.61
N TYR A 68 -5.62 -22.79 4.49
CA TYR A 68 -4.19 -22.56 4.36
C TYR A 68 -3.39 -23.82 4.69
N THR A 69 -2.38 -24.10 3.88
CA THR A 69 -1.51 -25.28 4.00
C THR A 69 -0.06 -24.86 3.92
N GLN A 70 0.79 -25.40 4.80
CA GLN A 70 2.23 -25.18 4.77
C GLN A 70 2.98 -26.46 5.12
N SER A 71 4.06 -26.71 4.38
CA SER A 71 4.95 -27.86 4.57
C SER A 71 6.26 -27.46 5.23
N PHE A 72 6.82 -28.36 6.03
CA PHE A 72 8.08 -28.22 6.76
C PHE A 72 8.93 -29.46 6.58
N GLN A 73 10.17 -29.26 6.16
CA GLN A 73 11.17 -30.33 6.11
C GLN A 73 11.62 -30.67 7.53
N LEU A 74 11.36 -31.90 7.97
CA LEU A 74 11.67 -32.40 9.30
C LEU A 74 12.43 -33.71 9.18
N SER A 75 13.74 -33.69 9.43
CA SER A 75 14.56 -34.90 9.41
C SER A 75 14.43 -35.75 10.69
N GLN A 76 13.33 -35.61 11.44
CA GLN A 76 13.16 -36.28 12.73
C GLN A 76 12.64 -37.71 12.55
N PHE A 77 13.37 -38.68 13.10
CA PHE A 77 12.94 -40.07 13.17
C PHE A 77 12.96 -40.56 14.63
N PRO A 78 11.89 -41.22 15.13
CA PRO A 78 10.63 -41.51 14.43
C PRO A 78 9.80 -40.24 14.13
N PRO A 79 8.88 -40.29 13.14
CA PRO A 79 7.99 -39.18 12.84
C PRO A 79 7.24 -38.69 14.10
N PRO A 80 7.00 -37.38 14.23
CA PRO A 80 6.22 -36.85 15.34
C PRO A 80 4.80 -37.44 15.30
N ARG A 81 4.27 -37.82 16.46
CA ARG A 81 2.87 -38.30 16.57
C ARG A 81 1.88 -37.16 16.74
N GLU A 82 2.37 -36.03 17.24
CA GLU A 82 1.58 -34.84 17.53
C GLU A 82 2.44 -33.58 17.34
N VAL A 83 1.75 -32.49 17.04
CA VAL A 83 2.31 -31.13 17.01
C VAL A 83 1.36 -30.20 17.73
N PHE A 84 1.88 -29.13 18.33
CA PHE A 84 1.05 -28.12 18.99
C PHE A 84 0.86 -26.93 18.06
N VAL A 85 -0.39 -26.54 17.81
CA VAL A 85 -0.71 -25.36 17.00
C VAL A 85 -1.32 -24.29 17.88
N LYS A 86 -0.69 -23.13 17.93
CA LYS A 86 -1.21 -21.92 18.57
C LYS A 86 -2.03 -21.12 17.57
N ASP A 87 -3.24 -20.76 17.95
CA ASP A 87 -4.16 -19.97 17.13
C ASP A 87 -4.86 -18.92 18.03
N ALA A 88 -5.69 -18.04 17.46
CA ALA A 88 -6.33 -16.97 18.23
C ALA A 88 -7.28 -17.47 19.34
N ASN A 89 -7.87 -18.66 19.17
CA ASN A 89 -8.74 -19.30 20.16
C ASN A 89 -7.94 -20.13 21.19
N HIS A 90 -6.77 -20.62 20.79
CA HIS A 90 -5.91 -21.50 21.56
C HIS A 90 -4.48 -20.91 21.64
N PRO A 91 -4.27 -19.78 22.33
CA PRO A 91 -2.95 -19.13 22.38
C PRO A 91 -1.89 -19.96 23.10
N GLU A 92 -2.29 -20.87 23.98
CA GLU A 92 -1.40 -21.84 24.64
C GLU A 92 -1.01 -23.01 23.73
N GLY A 93 -1.75 -23.22 22.64
CA GLY A 93 -1.56 -24.30 21.69
C GLY A 93 -2.52 -25.46 21.91
N VAL A 94 -2.95 -26.07 20.82
CA VAL A 94 -3.79 -27.27 20.81
C VAL A 94 -3.04 -28.43 20.16
N PRO A 95 -3.05 -29.65 20.75
CA PRO A 95 -2.39 -30.80 20.15
C PRO A 95 -3.16 -31.26 18.91
N VAL A 96 -2.44 -31.37 17.80
CA VAL A 96 -2.92 -31.87 16.50
C VAL A 96 -2.20 -33.18 16.21
N LYS A 97 -2.97 -34.26 16.04
CA LYS A 97 -2.40 -35.57 15.71
C LYS A 97 -1.83 -35.57 14.29
N VAL A 98 -0.61 -36.07 14.16
CA VAL A 98 0.07 -36.20 12.87
C VAL A 98 -0.34 -37.53 12.24
N GLN A 99 -0.89 -37.44 11.04
CA GLN A 99 -1.29 -38.61 10.26
C GLN A 99 -0.20 -39.00 9.26
N LEU A 100 0.14 -40.28 9.18
CA LEU A 100 1.15 -40.77 8.23
C LEU A 100 0.51 -41.01 6.86
N GLY A 101 1.12 -40.49 5.80
CA GLY A 101 0.69 -40.76 4.42
C GLY A 101 -0.48 -39.92 3.89
N GLY A 102 -0.66 -38.70 4.41
CA GLY A 102 -1.61 -37.71 3.88
C GLY A 102 -2.71 -37.28 4.85
N PHE A 103 -3.58 -36.35 4.40
CA PHE A 103 -4.68 -35.82 5.21
C PHE A 103 -5.94 -36.70 5.12
N ILE A 104 -6.40 -37.23 6.26
CA ILE A 104 -7.76 -37.76 6.45
C ILE A 104 -8.64 -36.64 6.99
N GLY A 105 -8.84 -35.58 6.20
CA GLY A 105 -9.72 -34.45 6.51
C GLY A 105 -9.36 -33.62 7.76
N PRO A 106 -9.54 -32.29 7.73
CA PRO A 106 -9.28 -31.48 8.90
C PRO A 106 -10.25 -31.77 10.05
N GLN A 107 -9.70 -31.98 11.25
CA GLN A 107 -10.49 -32.26 12.45
C GLN A 107 -10.80 -30.95 13.19
N PRO A 108 -11.99 -30.82 13.80
CA PRO A 108 -12.25 -29.72 14.72
C PRO A 108 -11.26 -29.82 15.88
N PRO A 109 -10.64 -28.70 16.32
CA PRO A 109 -9.87 -28.70 17.54
C PRO A 109 -10.78 -29.11 18.72
N PRO A 110 -10.22 -29.79 19.74
CA PRO A 110 -10.93 -30.11 20.97
C PRO A 110 -11.71 -28.88 21.50
N PRO A 111 -12.99 -29.03 21.90
CA PRO A 111 -13.74 -27.93 22.49
C PRO A 111 -13.04 -27.44 23.77
N LEU A 112 -13.06 -26.12 23.99
CA LEU A 112 -12.62 -25.50 25.24
C LEU A 112 -13.31 -26.21 26.41
N THR A 113 -12.54 -26.90 27.26
CA THR A 113 -13.09 -27.57 28.44
C THR A 113 -13.50 -26.52 29.48
N ALA A 114 -14.78 -26.56 29.87
CA ALA A 114 -15.44 -25.55 30.70
C ALA A 114 -14.98 -25.49 32.18
N ASP A 115 -13.96 -26.26 32.57
CA ASP A 115 -13.38 -26.23 33.92
C ASP A 115 -12.16 -25.30 34.06
N GLY A 116 -11.78 -24.61 32.98
CA GLY A 116 -10.98 -23.39 33.07
C GLY A 116 -11.92 -22.22 33.34
N THR A 117 -11.74 -21.55 34.48
CA THR A 117 -12.49 -20.36 34.92
C THR A 117 -12.83 -19.47 33.72
N ALA A 118 -14.11 -19.11 33.56
CA ALA A 118 -14.57 -18.19 32.52
C ALA A 118 -13.81 -16.85 32.65
N GLY A 119 -12.69 -16.75 31.95
CA GLY A 119 -11.90 -15.54 31.81
C GLY A 119 -12.72 -14.54 31.02
N LYS A 120 -12.80 -13.31 31.55
CA LYS A 120 -13.24 -12.11 30.84
C LYS A 120 -12.80 -12.10 29.37
N PRO A 121 -13.55 -11.45 28.47
CA PRO A 121 -13.15 -11.29 27.06
C PRO A 121 -11.71 -10.82 27.00
N ALA A 122 -10.87 -11.64 26.34
CA ALA A 122 -9.43 -11.52 26.16
C ALA A 122 -8.84 -10.22 26.73
N ALA A 123 -8.59 -10.23 28.04
CA ALA A 123 -7.47 -9.44 28.55
C ALA A 123 -6.25 -10.04 27.88
N GLN A 124 -5.59 -9.21 27.07
CA GLN A 124 -4.30 -9.48 26.44
C GLN A 124 -3.45 -10.34 27.38
N LEU A 125 -2.97 -11.47 26.89
CA LEU A 125 -1.98 -12.30 27.56
C LEU A 125 -0.78 -11.41 27.93
N GLN A 126 -0.79 -10.89 29.15
CA GLN A 126 0.38 -10.36 29.83
C GLN A 126 1.16 -11.57 30.35
N ASN A 127 1.88 -12.25 29.43
CA ASN A 127 3.28 -12.41 29.76
C ASN A 127 3.81 -10.98 29.78
N GLU A 128 4.41 -10.54 30.87
CA GLU A 128 5.15 -9.28 30.93
C GLU A 128 6.45 -9.41 30.08
N VAL A 129 6.33 -9.91 28.85
CA VAL A 129 7.17 -9.47 27.75
C VAL A 129 6.81 -8.00 27.62
N LEU A 130 7.66 -7.12 28.16
CA LEU A 130 7.62 -5.70 27.88
C LEU A 130 7.15 -5.53 26.43
N ALA A 131 6.02 -4.85 26.22
CA ALA A 131 5.50 -4.61 24.88
C ALA A 131 6.71 -4.24 23.99
N PRO A 132 6.96 -4.97 22.90
CA PRO A 132 8.19 -4.80 22.14
C PRO A 132 8.32 -3.31 21.81
N PRO A 133 9.52 -2.72 21.93
CA PRO A 133 9.70 -1.30 21.66
C PRO A 133 9.05 -0.96 20.32
N GLN A 134 8.09 -0.03 20.38
CA GLN A 134 7.31 0.39 19.24
C GLN A 134 7.87 1.70 18.72
N ASP A 135 8.57 1.63 17.61
CA ASP A 135 9.05 2.82 16.91
C ASP A 135 8.02 3.22 15.86
N VAL A 136 7.60 4.48 15.88
CA VAL A 136 6.72 5.02 14.84
C VAL A 136 7.60 5.66 13.76
N LEU A 137 7.58 5.08 12.57
CA LEU A 137 8.29 5.60 11.42
C LEU A 137 7.32 6.33 10.49
N ASN A 138 7.56 7.61 10.30
CA ASN A 138 6.81 8.46 9.40
C ASN A 138 7.53 8.50 8.04
N VAL A 139 6.95 7.89 7.01
CA VAL A 139 7.56 7.76 5.68
C VAL A 139 6.69 8.42 4.62
N LEU A 140 7.34 9.06 3.65
CA LEU A 140 6.65 9.69 2.53
C LEU A 140 6.31 8.62 1.49
N TYR A 141 5.08 8.60 1.01
CA TYR A 141 4.68 7.70 -0.08
C TYR A 141 5.55 7.89 -1.32
N GLY A 142 6.07 6.78 -1.85
CA GLY A 142 6.95 6.75 -3.02
C GLY A 142 8.41 7.03 -2.71
N GLU A 143 8.75 7.43 -1.48
CA GLU A 143 10.14 7.58 -1.06
C GLU A 143 10.65 6.31 -0.37
N PRO A 144 11.85 5.83 -0.73
CA PRO A 144 12.46 4.72 -0.03
C PRO A 144 12.80 5.11 1.41
N PHE A 145 12.66 4.17 2.32
CA PHE A 145 13.08 4.34 3.72
C PHE A 145 13.86 3.12 4.21
N ASN A 146 14.61 3.31 5.29
CA ASN A 146 15.44 2.25 5.87
C ASN A 146 14.95 1.88 7.27
N ILE A 147 15.02 0.60 7.59
CA ILE A 147 14.99 0.07 8.95
C ILE A 147 16.36 -0.54 9.24
N LYS A 148 16.87 -0.32 10.44
CA LYS A 148 18.19 -0.78 10.86
C LYS A 148 18.10 -1.54 12.17
N GLU A 149 18.87 -2.62 12.28
CA GLU A 149 19.11 -3.32 13.55
C GLU A 149 20.58 -3.77 13.60
N SER A 150 21.15 -3.87 14.81
CA SER A 150 22.54 -4.34 14.96
C SER A 150 22.74 -5.73 14.33
N ALA A 151 23.84 -5.88 13.58
CA ALA A 151 24.28 -7.17 13.05
C ALA A 151 24.99 -8.03 14.12
N GLU A 152 25.27 -7.47 15.30
CA GLU A 152 25.82 -8.20 16.44
C GLU A 152 24.77 -9.17 17.00
N THR A 153 24.68 -10.32 16.37
CA THR A 153 23.94 -11.47 16.90
C THR A 153 24.88 -12.34 17.72
N PRO A 154 24.41 -12.96 18.83
CA PRO A 154 25.18 -13.99 19.51
C PRO A 154 25.59 -15.11 18.55
N LYS A 155 26.62 -15.89 18.90
CA LYS A 155 27.03 -17.04 18.08
C LYS A 155 25.83 -17.96 17.80
N PHE A 156 25.62 -18.28 16.53
CA PHE A 156 24.47 -19.04 15.99
C PHE A 156 23.10 -18.34 16.09
N GLY A 157 23.09 -17.05 16.42
CA GLY A 157 21.90 -16.23 16.34
C GLY A 157 21.50 -15.92 14.91
N SER A 158 20.29 -15.42 14.75
CA SER A 158 19.75 -14.99 13.46
C SER A 158 18.88 -13.75 13.63
N VAL A 159 18.72 -12.99 12.55
CA VAL A 159 17.77 -11.87 12.49
C VAL A 159 16.78 -12.14 11.37
N GLU A 160 15.50 -12.06 11.69
CA GLU A 160 14.39 -12.24 10.78
C GLU A 160 13.62 -10.92 10.66
N ILE A 161 13.14 -10.58 9.47
CA ILE A 161 12.29 -9.42 9.23
C ILE A 161 10.98 -9.85 8.57
N LYS A 162 9.86 -9.32 9.06
CA LYS A 162 8.52 -9.54 8.51
C LYS A 162 7.84 -8.21 8.21
N PHE A 163 7.09 -8.16 7.12
CA PHE A 163 6.31 -6.98 6.70
C PHE A 163 5.12 -7.42 5.83
N ASP A 164 4.12 -6.56 5.67
CA ASP A 164 3.00 -6.79 4.75
C ASP A 164 3.41 -6.46 3.30
N PRO A 165 3.54 -7.45 2.40
CA PRO A 165 4.01 -7.23 1.02
C PRO A 165 3.00 -6.46 0.16
N ARG A 166 1.76 -6.25 0.63
CA ARG A 166 0.78 -5.39 -0.05
C ARG A 166 1.08 -3.90 0.18
N PHE A 167 1.75 -3.58 1.29
CA PHE A 167 2.09 -2.21 1.68
C PHE A 167 3.52 -1.83 1.35
N LEU A 168 4.46 -2.76 1.47
CA LEU A 168 5.89 -2.51 1.33
C LEU A 168 6.54 -3.55 0.42
N VAL A 169 7.59 -3.14 -0.29
CA VAL A 169 8.50 -4.06 -0.98
C VAL A 169 9.91 -3.84 -0.45
N LEU A 170 10.61 -4.94 -0.16
CA LEU A 170 12.02 -4.90 0.25
C LEU A 170 12.89 -4.71 -1.01
N SER A 171 13.48 -3.54 -1.17
CA SER A 171 14.30 -3.20 -2.34
C SER A 171 15.72 -3.76 -2.20
N THR A 172 16.33 -3.62 -1.02
CA THR A 172 17.69 -4.11 -0.74
C THR A 172 17.84 -4.47 0.73
N ALA A 173 18.66 -5.49 1.02
CA ALA A 173 19.12 -5.81 2.37
C ALA A 173 20.65 -5.96 2.37
N GLY A 174 21.33 -5.44 3.38
CA GLY A 174 22.79 -5.53 3.49
C GLY A 174 23.29 -5.11 4.87
N VAL A 175 24.58 -5.34 5.13
CA VAL A 175 25.24 -4.87 6.36
C VAL A 175 25.98 -3.58 6.06
N ASN A 176 25.75 -2.54 6.86
CA ASN A 176 26.42 -1.25 6.77
C ASN A 176 26.78 -0.75 8.18
N ASP A 177 28.06 -0.45 8.41
CA ASP A 177 28.59 0.04 9.69
C ASP A 177 28.22 -0.83 10.92
N GLY A 178 28.15 -2.15 10.75
CA GLY A 178 27.78 -3.08 11.82
C GLY A 178 26.28 -3.25 12.04
N ASP A 179 25.43 -2.57 11.28
CA ASP A 179 23.97 -2.74 11.27
C ASP A 179 23.51 -3.52 10.04
N ILE A 180 22.50 -4.37 10.20
CA ILE A 180 21.68 -4.86 9.09
C ILE A 180 20.73 -3.74 8.69
N VAL A 181 20.76 -3.34 7.42
CA VAL A 181 19.94 -2.29 6.85
C VAL A 181 19.00 -2.89 5.81
N TRP A 182 17.69 -2.77 6.05
CA TRP A 182 16.64 -3.11 5.10
C TRP A 182 16.05 -1.84 4.51
N LYS A 183 16.12 -1.74 3.19
CA LYS A 183 15.53 -0.63 2.43
C LYS A 183 14.19 -1.06 1.86
N PHE A 184 13.17 -0.28 2.14
CA PHE A 184 11.81 -0.52 1.68
C PHE A 184 11.33 0.60 0.77
N ASP A 185 10.54 0.22 -0.25
CA ASP A 185 9.68 1.14 -0.99
C ASP A 185 8.23 0.92 -0.58
N SER A 186 7.46 2.00 -0.45
CA SER A 186 6.03 1.91 -0.15
C SER A 186 5.20 1.67 -1.42
N LEU A 187 4.30 0.69 -1.39
CA LEU A 187 3.37 0.40 -2.48
C LEU A 187 2.03 1.14 -2.32
N GLN A 188 1.61 1.40 -1.08
CA GLN A 188 0.35 2.10 -0.76
C GLN A 188 0.53 3.06 0.44
N THR A 189 -0.34 4.06 0.54
CA THR A 189 -0.47 4.90 1.74
C THR A 189 -1.19 4.16 2.86
N GLY A 190 -1.01 4.60 4.10
CA GLY A 190 -1.68 4.04 5.27
C GLY A 190 -0.70 3.70 6.39
N THR A 191 -1.13 2.79 7.28
CA THR A 191 -0.29 2.31 8.40
C THR A 191 -0.11 0.81 8.29
N THR A 192 1.14 0.36 8.37
CA THR A 192 1.57 -1.04 8.37
C THR A 192 2.62 -1.27 9.46
N GLN A 193 3.07 -2.52 9.64
CA GLN A 193 4.16 -2.85 10.56
C GLN A 193 5.31 -3.54 9.83
N VAL A 194 6.50 -3.31 10.36
CA VAL A 194 7.69 -4.11 10.08
C VAL A 194 8.17 -4.68 11.41
N ILE A 195 8.35 -5.99 11.47
CA ILE A 195 8.71 -6.70 12.69
C ILE A 195 10.09 -7.30 12.49
N VAL A 196 11.02 -6.95 13.37
CA VAL A 196 12.37 -7.50 13.41
C VAL A 196 12.48 -8.43 14.61
N SER A 197 12.82 -9.69 14.38
CA SER A 197 13.04 -10.71 15.42
C SER A 197 14.50 -11.11 15.45
N VAL A 198 15.15 -10.92 16.60
CA VAL A 198 16.54 -11.31 16.86
C VAL A 198 16.56 -12.54 17.77
N TYR A 199 17.20 -13.60 17.31
CA TYR A 199 17.34 -14.87 18.00
C TYR A 199 18.74 -15.02 18.58
N GLY A 200 18.84 -15.37 19.87
CA GLY A 200 20.10 -15.50 20.60
C GLY A 200 20.94 -16.75 20.29
N GLY A 201 20.54 -17.57 19.31
CA GLY A 201 21.22 -18.81 18.94
C GLY A 201 21.20 -19.83 20.08
N ILE A 202 22.35 -20.03 20.73
CA ILE A 202 22.49 -20.94 21.89
C ILE A 202 21.76 -20.37 23.13
N ALA A 203 21.66 -19.04 23.24
CA ALA A 203 20.88 -18.39 24.27
C ALA A 203 19.41 -18.37 23.84
N THR A 204 18.53 -18.98 24.63
CA THR A 204 17.09 -19.09 24.35
C THR A 204 16.36 -17.79 24.65
N TYR A 205 16.72 -16.71 23.95
CA TYR A 205 15.94 -15.48 23.97
C TYR A 205 15.55 -15.09 22.54
N VAL A 206 14.38 -14.47 22.45
CA VAL A 206 13.88 -13.81 21.24
C VAL A 206 13.61 -12.37 21.61
N ARG A 207 14.25 -11.43 20.91
CA ARG A 207 13.95 -10.00 21.02
C ARG A 207 13.17 -9.60 19.80
N THR A 208 11.99 -9.03 20.00
CA THR A 208 11.13 -8.52 18.92
C THR A 208 11.08 -7.01 18.98
N ILE A 209 11.21 -6.36 17.84
CA ILE A 209 11.06 -4.92 17.66
C ILE A 209 9.98 -4.71 16.61
N VAL A 210 9.03 -3.82 16.89
CA VAL A 210 7.90 -3.56 16.00
C VAL A 210 7.93 -2.11 15.54
N TYR A 211 8.21 -1.89 14.27
CA TYR A 211 8.12 -0.58 13.64
C TYR A 211 6.71 -0.37 13.12
N THR A 212 6.01 0.63 13.63
CA THR A 212 4.76 1.11 13.03
C THR A 212 5.12 2.09 11.92
N VAL A 213 5.00 1.65 10.67
CA VAL A 213 5.30 2.47 9.50
C VAL A 213 4.03 3.18 9.05
N ARG A 214 4.01 4.50 9.20
CA ARG A 214 2.98 5.40 8.67
C ARG A 214 3.46 5.94 7.34
N VAL A 215 2.94 5.37 6.26
CA VAL A 215 3.12 5.86 4.90
C VAL A 215 2.08 6.94 4.66
N PHE A 216 2.49 8.19 4.63
CA PHE A 216 1.61 9.30 4.32
C PHE A 216 2.14 10.06 3.13
N ILE A 217 1.24 10.77 2.47
CA ILE A 217 1.63 11.85 1.58
C ILE A 217 1.66 13.09 2.47
N LEU A 218 2.65 13.96 2.31
CA LEU A 218 2.65 15.25 3.01
C LEU A 218 1.27 15.87 2.81
N PRO A 219 0.52 16.20 3.89
CA PRO A 219 -0.72 16.91 3.74
C PRO A 219 -0.42 18.11 2.86
N LEU A 220 -1.23 18.31 1.83
CA LEU A 220 -1.14 19.52 1.01
C LEU A 220 -1.12 20.69 1.99
N GLU A 221 0.03 21.32 2.18
CA GLU A 221 0.06 22.54 2.96
C GLU A 221 -0.98 23.45 2.28
N PRO A 222 -1.91 24.05 3.05
CA PRO A 222 -2.76 25.11 2.52
C PRO A 222 -1.82 26.01 1.73
N GLY A 223 -2.19 26.27 0.47
CA GLY A 223 -1.30 26.90 -0.51
C GLY A 223 -0.57 28.10 0.11
N PRO A 224 0.61 28.47 -0.40
CA PRO A 224 1.38 29.58 0.13
C PRO A 224 0.43 30.73 0.44
N VAL A 225 0.43 31.20 1.69
CA VAL A 225 -0.19 32.48 2.03
C VAL A 225 0.56 33.47 1.17
N ILE A 226 -0.05 33.83 0.04
CA ILE A 226 0.46 34.89 -0.80
C ILE A 226 0.24 36.12 0.08
N ASN A 227 1.33 36.69 0.61
CA ASN A 227 1.26 38.02 1.18
C ASN A 227 0.63 38.93 0.12
N ALA A 228 -0.04 40.00 0.53
CA ALA A 228 -0.68 40.93 -0.40
C ALA A 228 0.31 41.54 -1.45
N ASP A 229 1.62 41.35 -1.25
CA ASP A 229 2.70 41.77 -2.15
C ASP A 229 3.16 40.74 -3.19
N GLY A 230 2.62 39.51 -3.19
CA GLY A 230 2.89 38.52 -4.24
C GLY A 230 4.19 37.73 -4.12
N THR A 231 4.88 37.73 -2.97
CA THR A 231 6.17 37.04 -2.83
C THR A 231 6.07 35.62 -2.22
N PRO A 232 6.70 34.57 -2.82
CA PRO A 232 6.75 33.22 -2.24
C PRO A 232 7.89 33.03 -1.22
N GLN A 233 7.61 32.36 -0.10
CA GLN A 233 8.60 31.97 0.91
C GLN A 233 9.24 30.61 0.56
N SER A 234 10.58 30.50 0.59
CA SER A 234 11.36 29.38 0.03
C SER A 234 12.13 28.62 1.11
N ASP A 235 11.93 27.28 1.20
CA ASP A 235 13.01 26.31 1.39
C ASP A 235 12.54 24.84 1.28
N ARG A 236 13.43 23.96 0.77
CA ARG A 236 13.51 22.47 0.94
C ARG A 236 12.88 21.50 -0.13
N PRO A 237 13.22 20.18 -0.12
CA PRO A 237 14.12 19.51 -1.08
C PRO A 237 13.47 18.43 -2.00
N LYS A 238 14.27 17.81 -2.89
CA LYS A 238 13.90 16.97 -4.05
C LYS A 238 13.38 15.55 -3.69
N SER A 239 12.39 15.04 -4.43
CA SER A 239 11.80 13.67 -4.38
C SER A 239 11.78 13.03 -5.79
N LYS A 240 11.92 11.69 -5.92
CA LYS A 240 12.07 10.93 -7.19
C LYS A 240 11.12 9.70 -7.28
N SER A 241 10.40 9.61 -8.41
CA SER A 241 9.79 8.47 -9.16
C SER A 241 9.02 7.34 -8.44
N HIS A 242 7.74 7.16 -8.84
CA HIS A 242 6.72 6.29 -8.25
C HIS A 242 6.56 4.91 -8.92
N GLY A 243 6.18 3.89 -8.14
CA GLY A 243 5.90 2.51 -8.55
C GLY A 243 4.43 2.20 -8.97
N PRO A 244 4.10 0.91 -9.20
CA PRO A 244 2.85 0.46 -9.81
C PRO A 244 1.69 0.45 -8.80
N GLY A 245 0.81 1.45 -8.87
CA GLY A 245 -0.34 1.58 -7.97
C GLY A 245 -0.98 2.97 -7.99
N VAL A 246 -0.30 3.95 -8.58
CA VAL A 246 -0.81 5.33 -8.72
C VAL A 246 -1.86 5.41 -9.84
N ILE A 247 -3.07 5.87 -9.49
CA ILE A 247 -4.12 6.16 -10.46
C ILE A 247 -3.62 7.23 -11.44
N GLY A 248 -3.60 6.91 -12.73
CA GLY A 248 -3.15 7.81 -13.79
C GLY A 248 -4.01 9.06 -13.95
N PHE A 249 -3.54 10.00 -14.79
CA PHE A 249 -4.19 11.28 -15.03
C PHE A 249 -5.70 11.16 -15.33
N LEU A 250 -6.08 10.30 -16.27
CA LEU A 250 -7.49 10.10 -16.63
C LEU A 250 -8.31 9.44 -15.54
N GLY A 251 -7.74 8.50 -14.78
CA GLY A 251 -8.43 7.87 -13.67
C GLY A 251 -8.81 8.88 -12.57
N ARG A 252 -7.90 9.82 -12.26
CA ARG A 252 -8.17 10.89 -11.31
C ARG A 252 -9.24 11.86 -11.81
N ALA A 253 -9.18 12.21 -13.08
CA ALA A 253 -10.19 13.05 -13.72
C ALA A 253 -11.59 12.38 -13.75
N GLU A 254 -11.66 11.06 -13.95
CA GLU A 254 -12.94 10.33 -13.90
C GLU A 254 -13.53 10.31 -12.49
N ILE A 255 -12.71 10.22 -11.44
CA ILE A 255 -13.17 10.34 -10.04
C ILE A 255 -13.82 11.71 -9.82
N ALA A 256 -13.14 12.79 -10.21
CA ALA A 256 -13.69 14.15 -10.12
C ALA A 256 -14.98 14.31 -10.91
N ARG A 257 -14.99 13.81 -12.15
CA ARG A 257 -16.15 13.87 -13.05
C ARG A 257 -17.36 13.15 -12.47
N ARG A 258 -17.18 11.95 -11.91
CA ARG A 258 -18.28 11.22 -11.25
C ARG A 258 -18.85 12.00 -10.07
N LYS A 259 -17.99 12.58 -9.21
CA LYS A 259 -18.43 13.41 -8.08
C LYS A 259 -19.24 14.64 -8.54
N VAL A 260 -18.81 15.30 -9.62
CA VAL A 260 -19.53 16.48 -10.15
C VAL A 260 -20.85 16.09 -10.80
N LEU A 261 -20.88 15.05 -11.63
CA LEU A 261 -22.09 14.60 -12.34
C LEU A 261 -23.17 14.07 -11.40
N GLU A 262 -22.80 13.53 -10.24
CA GLU A 262 -23.77 13.14 -9.21
C GLU A 262 -24.60 14.33 -8.71
N LYS A 263 -23.97 15.51 -8.57
CA LYS A 263 -24.64 16.73 -8.10
C LYS A 263 -25.17 17.60 -9.24
N TYR A 264 -24.52 17.57 -10.40
CA TYR A 264 -24.85 18.37 -11.57
C TYR A 264 -24.85 17.48 -12.84
N PRO A 265 -25.93 16.70 -13.09
CA PRO A 265 -25.95 15.71 -14.17
C PRO A 265 -25.80 16.28 -15.58
N SER A 266 -26.08 17.56 -15.78
CA SER A 266 -25.92 18.27 -17.06
C SER A 266 -24.55 18.95 -17.22
N ALA A 267 -23.65 18.79 -16.24
CA ALA A 267 -22.32 19.37 -16.31
C ALA A 267 -21.51 18.76 -17.46
N VAL A 268 -20.81 19.60 -18.22
CA VAL A 268 -19.96 19.14 -19.33
C VAL A 268 -18.51 19.47 -19.00
N LEU A 269 -17.60 18.50 -19.18
CA LEU A 269 -16.19 18.68 -18.89
C LEU A 269 -15.60 19.78 -19.77
N TYR A 270 -14.96 20.75 -19.13
CA TYR A 270 -14.39 21.92 -19.78
C TYR A 270 -12.88 21.78 -19.98
N TYR A 271 -12.13 21.53 -18.90
CA TYR A 271 -10.73 21.08 -18.97
C TYR A 271 -10.34 20.33 -17.70
N VAL A 272 -9.22 19.60 -17.78
CA VAL A 272 -8.51 18.99 -16.64
C VAL A 272 -7.12 19.58 -16.58
N ARG A 273 -6.71 20.17 -15.47
CA ARG A 273 -5.36 20.68 -15.27
C ARG A 273 -4.71 19.97 -14.10
N ALA A 274 -3.56 19.35 -14.32
CA ALA A 274 -2.71 18.82 -13.25
C ALA A 274 -1.40 19.60 -13.18
N TRP A 275 -0.86 19.77 -11.97
CA TRP A 275 0.41 20.46 -11.75
C TRP A 275 1.19 19.89 -10.57
N THR A 276 2.46 20.26 -10.49
CA THR A 276 3.31 20.03 -9.32
C THR A 276 3.72 21.37 -8.70
N ARG A 277 3.97 21.38 -7.38
CA ARG A 277 4.64 22.50 -6.71
C ARG A 277 6.16 22.38 -6.75
N SER A 278 6.70 21.26 -7.27
CA SER A 278 8.15 21.09 -7.43
C SER A 278 8.68 22.14 -8.41
N PRO A 279 9.62 23.01 -8.01
CA PRO A 279 10.20 24.00 -8.91
C PRO A 279 11.07 23.36 -10.00
N ARG A 280 11.41 22.07 -9.86
CA ARG A 280 12.12 21.32 -10.90
C ARG A 280 11.17 20.68 -11.91
N GLY A 281 9.86 20.87 -11.75
CA GLY A 281 8.87 20.10 -12.47
C GLY A 281 8.95 18.62 -12.15
N VAL A 282 8.39 17.82 -13.05
CA VAL A 282 8.34 16.38 -13.02
C VAL A 282 8.76 15.78 -14.35
N HIS A 283 9.07 14.49 -14.33
CA HIS A 283 9.45 13.74 -15.54
C HIS A 283 8.30 12.90 -16.10
N SER A 284 7.23 12.71 -15.33
CA SER A 284 6.10 11.88 -15.70
C SER A 284 4.74 12.50 -15.28
N PRO A 285 3.64 12.24 -16.01
CA PRO A 285 2.33 12.79 -15.67
C PRO A 285 1.81 12.28 -14.31
N TYR A 286 2.27 11.10 -13.89
CA TYR A 286 1.93 10.49 -12.60
C TYR A 286 2.46 11.28 -11.41
N GLU A 287 3.51 12.07 -11.59
CA GLU A 287 4.13 12.87 -10.53
C GLU A 287 3.44 14.24 -10.34
N LEU A 288 2.46 14.58 -11.19
CA LEU A 288 1.65 15.79 -11.03
C LEU A 288 0.66 15.58 -9.88
N THR A 289 1.03 16.03 -8.69
CA THR A 289 0.32 15.73 -7.44
C THR A 289 -0.97 16.52 -7.23
N HIS A 290 -1.18 17.60 -7.98
CA HIS A 290 -2.38 18.43 -7.90
C HIS A 290 -3.20 18.32 -9.17
N MET A 291 -4.52 18.38 -9.04
CA MET A 291 -5.46 18.38 -10.14
C MET A 291 -6.64 19.31 -9.86
N GLU A 292 -7.01 20.08 -10.86
CA GLU A 292 -8.22 20.89 -10.93
C GLU A 292 -9.02 20.40 -12.13
N VAL A 293 -10.30 20.15 -11.92
CA VAL A 293 -11.22 19.74 -12.97
C VAL A 293 -12.35 20.74 -13.04
N VAL A 294 -12.53 21.32 -14.23
CA VAL A 294 -13.50 22.39 -14.48
C VAL A 294 -14.59 21.88 -15.39
N PHE A 295 -15.83 22.20 -15.05
CA PHE A 295 -17.03 21.83 -15.78
C PHE A 295 -17.86 23.07 -16.11
N ARG A 296 -18.45 23.07 -17.29
CA ARG A 296 -19.48 24.04 -17.69
C ARG A 296 -20.84 23.55 -17.19
N LEU A 297 -21.57 24.41 -16.50
CA LEU A 297 -22.97 24.23 -16.13
C LEU A 297 -23.86 25.09 -17.03
N LYS A 298 -25.18 24.90 -16.93
CA LYS A 298 -26.16 25.74 -17.64
C LYS A 298 -26.02 27.23 -17.30
N ASP A 299 -25.87 27.53 -16.01
CA ASP A 299 -25.86 28.90 -15.48
C ASP A 299 -24.55 29.26 -14.75
N GLY A 300 -23.48 28.48 -14.94
CA GLY A 300 -22.24 28.71 -14.20
C GLY A 300 -21.09 27.76 -14.54
N VAL A 301 -20.13 27.72 -13.64
CA VAL A 301 -18.93 26.89 -13.73
C VAL A 301 -18.78 26.13 -12.41
N ALA A 302 -18.59 24.81 -12.50
CA ALA A 302 -18.21 23.98 -11.36
C ALA A 302 -16.71 23.69 -11.44
N THR A 303 -16.00 23.89 -10.33
CA THR A 303 -14.59 23.55 -10.16
C THR A 303 -14.47 22.58 -9.01
N ILE A 304 -13.66 21.54 -9.19
CA ILE A 304 -13.32 20.60 -8.12
C ILE A 304 -11.81 20.35 -8.14
N THR A 305 -11.19 20.46 -6.98
CA THR A 305 -9.73 20.40 -6.82
C THR A 305 -9.35 19.22 -5.94
N SER A 306 -8.27 18.54 -6.31
CA SER A 306 -7.78 17.36 -5.62
C SER A 306 -7.24 17.72 -4.23
N THR A 307 -7.62 16.94 -3.23
CA THR A 307 -7.04 16.96 -1.87
C THR A 307 -6.04 15.81 -1.65
N GLY A 308 -5.97 14.88 -2.61
CA GLY A 308 -5.04 13.76 -2.69
C GLY A 308 -5.01 13.21 -4.12
N TYR A 309 -4.48 12.00 -4.33
CA TYR A 309 -4.50 11.38 -5.67
C TYR A 309 -5.89 10.86 -6.06
N ASP A 310 -6.65 10.36 -5.09
CA ASP A 310 -7.96 9.72 -5.26
C ASP A 310 -9.09 10.50 -4.57
N ASP A 311 -8.77 11.62 -3.92
CA ASP A 311 -9.74 12.46 -3.23
C ASP A 311 -9.75 13.90 -3.72
N PHE A 312 -10.93 14.51 -3.59
CA PHE A 312 -11.27 15.82 -4.10
C PHE A 312 -12.10 16.55 -3.07
N GLY A 313 -11.79 17.84 -2.91
CA GLY A 313 -12.50 18.76 -2.02
C GLY A 313 -13.93 19.07 -2.48
N PRO A 314 -14.58 20.05 -1.84
CA PRO A 314 -15.93 20.45 -2.20
C PRO A 314 -16.00 21.01 -3.63
N ILE A 315 -17.16 20.83 -4.28
CA ILE A 315 -17.43 21.43 -5.59
C ILE A 315 -17.72 22.92 -5.39
N GLU A 316 -16.85 23.76 -5.93
CA GLU A 316 -17.04 25.21 -5.97
C GLU A 316 -17.85 25.60 -7.22
N VAL A 317 -18.96 26.32 -7.04
CA VAL A 317 -19.76 26.82 -8.14
C VAL A 317 -19.66 28.34 -8.21
N ARG A 318 -19.34 28.85 -9.39
CA ARG A 318 -19.34 30.29 -9.68
C ARG A 318 -20.34 30.60 -10.77
N GLN A 319 -21.05 31.71 -10.61
CA GLN A 319 -21.97 32.22 -11.62
C GLN A 319 -21.18 32.82 -12.79
N GLY A 320 -21.76 32.74 -13.99
CA GLY A 320 -21.17 33.29 -15.21
C GLY A 320 -20.63 32.23 -16.17
N GLN A 321 -20.38 32.65 -17.40
CA GLN A 321 -19.91 31.77 -18.47
C GLN A 321 -18.38 31.73 -18.54
N ILE A 322 -17.85 30.55 -18.87
CA ILE A 322 -16.42 30.35 -19.15
C ILE A 322 -16.17 30.24 -20.66
N VAL A 323 -15.16 30.97 -21.13
CA VAL A 323 -14.79 31.14 -22.55
C VAL A 323 -13.33 30.74 -22.79
N GLY A 324 -12.97 30.45 -24.04
CA GLY A 324 -11.60 30.13 -24.46
C GLY A 324 -11.37 28.68 -24.90
N ASN A 325 -12.21 27.75 -24.42
CA ASN A 325 -12.22 26.34 -24.82
C ASN A 325 -13.63 25.88 -25.22
N SER A 326 -13.65 24.89 -26.10
CA SER A 326 -14.79 24.02 -26.35
C SER A 326 -14.94 23.01 -25.22
N ASN A 327 -16.07 22.30 -25.19
CA ASN A 327 -16.22 21.16 -24.29
C ASN A 327 -15.21 20.07 -24.68
N THR A 328 -14.56 19.48 -23.68
CA THR A 328 -13.60 18.38 -23.91
C THR A 328 -14.37 17.11 -24.29
N ASP A 329 -13.93 16.39 -25.34
CA ASP A 329 -14.54 15.11 -25.69
C ASP A 329 -14.10 14.06 -24.65
N TRP A 330 -15.04 13.48 -23.90
CA TRP A 330 -14.72 12.52 -22.83
C TRP A 330 -15.36 11.15 -23.08
N PRO A 331 -14.61 10.03 -22.92
CA PRO A 331 -13.17 9.98 -22.64
C PRO A 331 -12.32 10.35 -23.87
N PRO A 332 -11.10 10.92 -23.68
CA PRO A 332 -10.19 11.15 -24.80
C PRO A 332 -9.68 9.82 -25.37
N THR A 333 -9.28 9.83 -26.63
CA THR A 333 -8.75 8.65 -27.34
C THR A 333 -7.34 8.24 -26.92
N MET A 334 -6.63 9.11 -26.19
CA MET A 334 -5.25 8.91 -25.77
C MET A 334 -5.07 9.26 -24.29
N ASP A 335 -4.27 8.48 -23.56
CA ASP A 335 -3.87 8.77 -22.19
C ASP A 335 -2.67 9.71 -22.10
N ALA A 336 -2.54 10.41 -20.97
CA ALA A 336 -1.44 11.33 -20.68
C ALA A 336 -0.07 10.66 -20.78
N ALA A 337 0.06 9.39 -20.40
CA ALA A 337 1.32 8.64 -20.52
C ALA A 337 1.74 8.44 -21.98
N ALA A 338 0.78 8.18 -22.88
CA ALA A 338 1.05 8.08 -24.32
C ALA A 338 1.40 9.46 -24.92
N ALA A 339 0.72 10.51 -24.48
CA ALA A 339 1.07 11.88 -24.87
C ALA A 339 2.49 12.28 -24.42
N ASP A 340 2.90 11.90 -23.20
CA ASP A 340 4.25 12.10 -22.67
C ASP A 340 5.29 11.34 -23.51
N ALA A 341 5.01 10.09 -23.89
CA ALA A 341 5.90 9.32 -24.75
C ALA A 341 6.14 10.02 -26.11
N ILE A 342 5.07 10.49 -26.76
CA ILE A 342 5.17 11.25 -28.02
C ILE A 342 5.98 12.54 -27.81
N LEU A 343 5.71 13.28 -26.73
CA LEU A 343 6.48 14.48 -26.37
C LEU A 343 7.99 14.17 -26.28
N ARG A 344 8.36 13.05 -25.63
CA ARG A 344 9.77 12.62 -25.47
C ARG A 344 10.41 12.20 -26.79
N GLU A 345 9.68 11.48 -27.63
CA GLU A 345 10.12 11.04 -28.96
C GLU A 345 10.43 12.23 -29.88
N GLN A 346 9.66 13.31 -29.75
CA GLN A 346 9.84 14.57 -30.49
C GLN A 346 10.99 15.44 -29.94
N GLY A 347 11.78 14.92 -28.99
CA GLY A 347 12.96 15.59 -28.45
C GLY A 347 12.68 16.50 -27.25
N HIS A 348 11.43 16.67 -26.84
CA HIS A 348 11.06 17.47 -25.66
C HIS A 348 11.26 16.66 -24.36
N ARG A 349 12.52 16.40 -24.02
CA ARG A 349 12.94 15.59 -22.85
C ARG A 349 13.05 16.37 -21.53
N GLY A 350 12.76 17.67 -21.55
CA GLY A 350 12.78 18.52 -20.35
C GLY A 350 11.63 18.25 -19.38
N ASN A 351 11.75 18.74 -18.16
CA ASN A 351 10.69 18.58 -17.15
C ASN A 351 9.52 19.52 -17.46
N TYR A 352 8.34 19.17 -16.98
CA TYR A 352 7.17 20.05 -17.01
C TYR A 352 6.60 20.22 -15.60
N TYR A 353 5.99 21.37 -15.34
CA TYR A 353 5.34 21.67 -14.07
C TYR A 353 3.83 21.47 -14.12
N ALA A 354 3.24 21.40 -15.32
CA ALA A 354 1.81 21.24 -15.51
C ALA A 354 1.47 20.44 -16.78
N LEU A 355 0.29 19.83 -16.75
CA LEU A 355 -0.34 19.15 -17.87
C LEU A 355 -1.82 19.55 -17.90
N THR A 356 -2.31 20.04 -19.04
CA THR A 356 -3.72 20.41 -19.20
C THR A 356 -4.33 19.64 -20.37
N LEU A 357 -5.41 18.89 -20.11
CA LEU A 357 -6.29 18.36 -21.15
C LEU A 357 -7.37 19.40 -21.43
N ARG A 358 -7.39 19.95 -22.65
CA ARG A 358 -8.38 20.95 -23.08
C ARG A 358 -8.63 20.89 -24.58
N LYS A 359 -9.74 21.48 -25.03
CA LYS A 359 -10.08 21.69 -26.46
C LYS A 359 -10.08 23.17 -26.81
N PRO A 360 -8.96 23.76 -27.25
CA PRO A 360 -8.89 25.19 -27.55
C PRO A 360 -9.87 25.58 -28.66
N ILE A 361 -10.45 26.79 -28.58
CA ILE A 361 -11.20 27.37 -29.70
C ILE A 361 -10.21 28.13 -30.58
N SER A 362 -9.69 27.48 -31.63
CA SER A 362 -8.76 28.09 -32.59
C SER A 362 -9.04 27.57 -34.01
N PRO A 363 -8.87 28.37 -35.07
CA PRO A 363 -8.99 27.89 -36.44
C PRO A 363 -8.11 26.67 -36.72
N GLY A 364 -8.69 25.62 -37.28
CA GLY A 364 -7.98 24.37 -37.61
C GLY A 364 -7.74 23.43 -36.42
N VAL A 365 -8.31 23.72 -35.24
CA VAL A 365 -8.22 22.87 -34.05
C VAL A 365 -9.59 22.24 -33.76
N ASP A 366 -9.73 20.93 -33.99
CA ASP A 366 -10.99 20.19 -33.84
C ASP A 366 -10.90 18.99 -32.87
N GLU A 367 -9.76 18.82 -32.19
CA GLU A 367 -9.48 17.74 -31.24
C GLU A 367 -9.06 18.25 -29.85
N ASP A 368 -9.08 17.37 -28.85
CA ASP A 368 -8.53 17.66 -27.52
C ASP A 368 -7.01 17.56 -27.54
N TYR A 369 -6.35 18.36 -26.71
CA TYR A 369 -4.90 18.42 -26.59
C TYR A 369 -4.47 18.23 -25.15
N TYR A 370 -3.38 17.48 -24.97
CA TYR A 370 -2.55 17.53 -23.77
C TYR A 370 -1.51 18.64 -23.93
N VAL A 371 -1.63 19.69 -23.13
CA VAL A 371 -0.72 20.83 -23.12
C VAL A 371 0.24 20.72 -21.95
N PHE A 372 1.53 20.52 -22.25
CA PHE A 372 2.61 20.40 -21.27
C PHE A 372 3.24 21.77 -21.01
N GLY A 373 3.12 22.26 -19.78
CA GLY A 373 3.81 23.45 -19.30
C GLY A 373 5.25 23.12 -18.94
N MET A 374 6.18 23.31 -19.88
CA MET A 374 7.59 22.96 -19.71
C MET A 374 8.28 23.88 -18.69
N VAL A 375 9.18 23.33 -17.87
CA VAL A 375 9.99 24.11 -16.92
C VAL A 375 10.95 25.05 -17.67
N HIS A 376 11.48 24.58 -18.80
CA HIS A 376 12.35 25.35 -19.68
C HIS A 376 11.85 25.22 -21.11
N GLY A 377 11.41 26.34 -21.68
CA GLY A 377 10.90 26.41 -23.05
C GLY A 377 9.40 26.73 -23.13
N PRO A 378 8.84 26.74 -24.34
CA PRO A 378 7.42 27.01 -24.56
C PRO A 378 6.54 25.85 -24.07
N GLU A 379 5.24 26.10 -23.95
CA GLU A 379 4.26 25.02 -23.84
C GLU A 379 4.33 24.14 -25.10
N VAL A 380 4.09 22.84 -24.92
CA VAL A 380 4.04 21.89 -26.03
C VAL A 380 2.72 21.14 -25.97
N SER A 381 1.98 21.12 -27.07
CA SER A 381 0.65 20.51 -27.15
C SER A 381 0.68 19.24 -27.98
N ILE A 382 0.09 18.16 -27.48
CA ILE A 382 -0.04 16.87 -28.19
C ILE A 382 -1.52 16.58 -28.44
N GLY A 383 -1.91 16.49 -29.71
CA GLY A 383 -3.28 16.17 -30.12
C GLY A 383 -3.67 14.72 -29.80
N THR A 384 -4.83 14.52 -29.19
CA THR A 384 -5.34 13.21 -28.71
C THR A 384 -5.76 12.25 -29.81
N LYS A 385 -6.11 12.73 -31.01
CA LYS A 385 -6.55 11.95 -32.17
C LYS A 385 -5.49 11.98 -33.28
N GLY A 386 -4.94 13.16 -33.56
CA GLY A 386 -3.96 13.37 -34.62
C GLY A 386 -2.53 12.99 -34.23
N HIS A 387 -2.25 12.87 -32.92
CA HIS A 387 -0.91 12.64 -32.34
C HIS A 387 0.13 13.68 -32.79
N LYS A 388 -0.34 14.86 -33.25
CA LYS A 388 0.50 15.94 -33.75
C LYS A 388 0.95 16.86 -32.62
N VAL A 389 2.18 17.33 -32.74
CA VAL A 389 2.72 18.40 -31.90
C VAL A 389 2.24 19.75 -32.43
N ALA A 390 1.69 20.58 -31.56
CA ALA A 390 1.36 21.98 -31.81
C ALA A 390 2.04 22.87 -30.77
N PHE A 391 2.39 24.10 -31.18
CA PHE A 391 3.07 25.11 -30.36
C PHE A 391 2.15 26.29 -30.09
#